data_AF-A0A497NVM2-F1
#
_entry.id   AF-A0A497NVM2-F1
#
_cell.length_a   1.000
_cell.length_b   1.000
_cell.length_c   1.000
_cell.angle_alpha   90.00
_cell.angle_beta   90.00
_cell.angle_gamma   90.00
#
_symmetry.space_group_name_H-M   'P 1'
#
loop_
_entity.id
_entity.type
_entity.pdbx_description
1 polymer ?
#
loop_
_entity_poly.entity_id
_entity_poly.type
_entity_poly.pdbx_seq_one_letter_code
_entity_poly.pdbx_strand_id
1 'polypeptide(L)'
;MRLALDLDRVSQLKLLKVYSWLAQFTDKLELFITSVDEDGGEHYHIVAHNLPELPENLFYEFRRALHDDIIRVWLDETLHGKPEQVLFARRVPMDTRKPRTRWRLYSILWKPFWSRLPTRKHYKPRKFLLSRDKIEKTV
;
A
#
# COMPACT_ATOMS: atom_id res chain seq x y z
N MET A 1 0.90 -11.21 -14.67
CA MET A 1 1.64 -9.94 -14.69
C MET A 1 2.55 -9.79 -13.46
N ARG A 2 3.64 -9.01 -13.54
CA ARG A 2 4.45 -8.57 -12.38
C ARG A 2 4.27 -7.06 -12.23
N LEU A 3 4.06 -6.60 -11.00
CA LEU A 3 4.03 -5.19 -10.65
C LEU A 3 5.11 -4.93 -9.61
N ALA A 4 5.93 -3.91 -9.82
CA ALA A 4 6.78 -3.36 -8.78
C ALA A 4 6.24 -1.96 -8.46
N LEU A 5 6.14 -1.60 -7.18
CA LEU A 5 5.75 -0.28 -6.70
C LEU A 5 6.91 0.36 -5.96
N ASP A 6 7.14 1.64 -6.20
CA ASP A 6 8.04 2.48 -5.42
C ASP A 6 7.20 3.39 -4.53
N LEU A 7 7.38 3.27 -3.21
CA LEU A 7 6.60 3.99 -2.23
C LEU A 7 7.54 4.87 -1.39
N ASP A 8 7.79 6.07 -1.89
CA ASP A 8 8.61 7.07 -1.22
C ASP A 8 7.86 7.77 -0.08
N ARG A 9 8.46 7.78 1.11
CA ARG A 9 7.98 8.52 2.30
C ARG A 9 6.49 8.30 2.61
N VAL A 10 5.98 7.08 2.36
CA VAL A 10 4.60 6.75 2.68
C VAL A 10 4.43 6.49 4.18
N SER A 11 3.30 6.91 4.74
CA SER A 11 2.97 6.54 6.11
C SER A 11 2.78 5.03 6.25
N GLN A 12 3.06 4.49 7.44
CA GLN A 12 2.86 3.08 7.77
C GLN A 12 1.43 2.58 7.46
N LEU A 13 0.42 3.43 7.70
CA LEU A 13 -0.97 3.12 7.37
C LEU A 13 -1.19 3.00 5.85
N LYS A 14 -0.54 3.85 5.06
CA LYS A 14 -0.65 3.84 3.61
C LYS A 14 0.05 2.61 3.03
N LEU A 15 1.23 2.28 3.53
CA LEU A 15 1.94 1.04 3.21
C LEU A 15 1.05 -0.18 3.46
N LEU A 16 0.43 -0.27 4.64
CA LEU A 16 -0.43 -1.38 5.02
C LEU A 16 -1.66 -1.50 4.10
N LYS A 17 -2.27 -0.36 3.72
CA LYS A 17 -3.40 -0.32 2.79
C LYS A 17 -3.01 -0.85 1.40
N VAL A 18 -1.91 -0.35 0.83
CA VAL A 18 -1.41 -0.77 -0.49
C VAL A 18 -1.09 -2.26 -0.48
N TYR A 19 -0.36 -2.73 0.54
CA TYR A 19 -0.02 -4.15 0.69
C TYR A 19 -1.27 -5.03 0.81
N SER A 20 -2.22 -4.67 1.69
CA SER A 20 -3.44 -5.46 1.90
C SER A 20 -4.34 -5.47 0.68
N TRP A 21 -4.34 -4.41 -0.12
CA TRP A 21 -5.08 -4.37 -1.39
C TRP A 21 -4.46 -5.32 -2.41
N LEU A 22 -3.14 -5.28 -2.60
CA LEU A 22 -2.42 -6.20 -3.48
C LEU A 22 -2.57 -7.66 -3.07
N ALA A 23 -2.63 -7.93 -1.76
CA ALA A 23 -2.81 -9.27 -1.21
C ALA A 23 -4.16 -9.91 -1.58
N GLN A 24 -5.16 -9.13 -2.02
CA GLN A 24 -6.43 -9.67 -2.54
C GLN A 24 -6.28 -10.31 -3.93
N PHE A 25 -5.24 -9.92 -4.67
CA PHE A 25 -5.04 -10.36 -6.06
C PHE A 25 -3.92 -11.39 -6.20
N THR A 26 -3.03 -11.49 -5.21
CA THR A 26 -1.93 -12.45 -5.22
C THR A 26 -1.41 -12.72 -3.81
N ASP A 27 -1.02 -13.97 -3.54
CA ASP A 27 -0.31 -14.40 -2.35
C ASP A 27 1.23 -14.24 -2.50
N LYS A 28 1.68 -13.84 -3.68
CA LYS A 28 3.08 -13.75 -4.09
C LYS A 28 3.57 -12.30 -4.03
N LEU A 29 3.71 -11.80 -2.81
CA LEU A 29 4.18 -10.44 -2.51
C LEU A 29 5.56 -10.45 -1.85
N GLU A 30 6.40 -9.51 -2.25
CA GLU A 30 7.65 -9.16 -1.59
C GLU A 30 7.61 -7.69 -1.15
N LEU A 31 8.14 -7.38 0.03
CA LEU A 31 8.23 -6.03 0.59
C LEU A 31 9.65 -5.78 1.10
N PHE A 32 10.23 -4.66 0.69
CA PHE A 32 11.59 -4.26 1.02
C PHE A 32 11.59 -2.83 1.53
N ILE A 33 12.48 -2.54 2.48
CA ILE A 33 12.91 -1.16 2.75
C ILE A 33 14.10 -0.90 1.83
N THR A 34 14.01 0.13 0.99
CA THR A 34 15.04 0.47 0.00
C THR A 34 16.04 1.48 0.53
N SER A 35 15.56 2.49 1.26
CA SER A 35 16.36 3.51 1.92
C SER A 35 15.66 4.01 3.18
N VAL A 36 16.42 4.69 4.02
CA VAL A 36 15.94 5.40 5.20
C VAL A 36 16.55 6.80 5.17
N ASP A 37 15.72 7.83 5.24
CA ASP A 37 16.09 9.23 5.32
C ASP A 37 16.81 9.55 6.65
N GLU A 38 17.48 10.70 6.70
CA GLU A 38 18.17 11.19 7.91
C GLU A 38 17.23 11.42 9.11
N ASP A 39 15.96 11.71 8.85
CA ASP A 39 14.91 11.88 9.86
C ASP A 39 14.22 10.55 10.24
N GLY A 40 14.68 9.42 9.69
CA GLY A 40 14.13 8.09 9.92
C GLY A 40 12.95 7.72 9.01
N GLY A 41 12.64 8.52 8.00
CA GLY A 41 11.65 8.20 6.97
C GLY A 41 12.06 6.97 6.15
N GLU A 42 11.27 5.90 6.15
CA GLU A 42 11.57 4.69 5.39
C GLU A 42 10.92 4.74 3.99
N HIS A 43 11.67 4.29 2.98
CA HIS A 43 11.19 4.10 1.60
C HIS A 43 10.98 2.61 1.34
N TYR A 44 9.93 2.28 0.58
CA TYR A 44 9.53 0.89 0.40
C TYR A 44 9.38 0.49 -1.05
N HIS A 45 9.84 -0.72 -1.38
CA HIS A 45 9.47 -1.40 -2.61
C HIS A 45 8.54 -2.56 -2.32
N ILE A 46 7.40 -2.61 -3.02
CA ILE A 46 6.53 -3.78 -3.05
C ILE A 46 6.63 -4.42 -4.43
N VAL A 47 6.85 -5.72 -4.49
CA VAL A 47 6.80 -6.49 -5.73
C VAL A 47 5.69 -7.51 -5.63
N ALA A 48 4.69 -7.38 -6.50
CA ALA A 48 3.58 -8.30 -6.66
C ALA A 48 3.79 -9.16 -7.90
N HIS A 49 3.82 -10.47 -7.69
CA HIS A 49 3.96 -11.46 -8.75
C HIS A 49 2.62 -12.11 -9.05
N ASN A 50 2.48 -12.66 -10.25
CA ASN A 50 1.28 -13.40 -10.68
C ASN A 50 -0.03 -12.61 -10.55
N LEU A 51 0.01 -11.28 -10.69
CA LEU A 51 -1.21 -10.49 -10.77
C LEU A 51 -2.01 -10.84 -12.04
N PRO A 52 -3.34 -10.69 -12.03
CA PRO A 52 -4.17 -10.74 -13.23
C PRO A 52 -3.62 -9.82 -14.32
N GLU A 53 -3.77 -10.20 -15.58
CA GLU A 53 -3.42 -9.31 -16.68
C GLU A 53 -4.44 -8.19 -16.76
N LEU A 54 -3.95 -6.95 -16.86
CA LEU A 54 -4.76 -5.75 -17.02
C LEU A 54 -4.46 -5.14 -18.40
N PRO A 55 -5.47 -4.58 -19.08
CA PRO A 55 -5.24 -3.66 -20.19
C PRO A 55 -4.29 -2.53 -19.77
N GLU A 56 -3.45 -2.07 -20.70
CA GLU A 56 -2.36 -1.13 -20.41
C GLU A 56 -2.85 0.19 -19.76
N ASN A 57 -3.94 0.76 -20.28
CA ASN A 57 -4.54 1.96 -19.68
C ASN A 57 -4.98 1.73 -18.23
N LEU A 58 -5.63 0.60 -17.95
CA LEU A 58 -6.06 0.23 -16.60
C LEU A 58 -4.87 -0.10 -15.69
N PHE A 59 -3.77 -0.60 -16.25
CA PHE A 59 -2.55 -0.89 -15.50
C PHE A 59 -1.93 0.40 -14.92
N TYR A 60 -1.81 1.47 -15.71
CA TYR A 60 -1.27 2.73 -15.21
C TYR A 60 -2.21 3.41 -14.20
N GLU A 61 -3.53 3.38 -14.44
CA GLU A 61 -4.51 3.84 -13.44
C GLU A 61 -4.41 3.07 -12.12
N PHE A 62 -4.26 1.74 -12.21
CA PHE A 62 -4.07 0.88 -11.04
C PHE A 62 -2.81 1.25 -10.26
N ARG A 63 -1.69 1.54 -10.93
CA ARG A 63 -0.45 2.00 -10.27
C ARG A 63 -0.64 3.33 -9.55
N ARG A 64 -1.32 4.29 -10.17
CA ARG A 64 -1.63 5.59 -9.54
C ARG A 64 -2.52 5.42 -8.31
N ALA A 65 -3.53 4.55 -8.39
CA ALA A 65 -4.42 4.24 -7.25
C ALA A 65 -3.66 3.60 -6.08
N LEU A 66 -2.61 2.83 -6.38
CA LEU A 66 -1.70 2.25 -5.38
C LEU A 66 -0.60 3.19 -4.91
N HIS A 67 -0.62 4.45 -5.35
CA HIS A 67 0.35 5.49 -5.00
C HIS A 67 1.80 5.14 -5.33
N ASP A 68 2.00 4.49 -6.48
CA ASP A 68 3.32 4.41 -7.09
C ASP A 68 3.89 5.82 -7.37
N ASP A 69 5.21 5.92 -7.50
CA ASP A 69 5.87 7.15 -7.91
C ASP A 69 5.31 7.64 -9.26
N ILE A 70 4.74 8.84 -9.24
CA ILE A 70 4.11 9.49 -10.38
C ILE A 70 5.11 9.70 -11.52
N ILE A 71 6.36 10.03 -11.22
CA ILE A 71 7.40 10.24 -12.24
C ILE A 71 7.70 8.91 -12.93
N ARG A 72 7.82 7.83 -12.16
CA ARG A 72 8.06 6.50 -12.70
C ARG A 72 6.89 6.01 -13.57
N VAL A 73 5.66 6.21 -13.11
CA VAL A 73 4.46 5.88 -13.90
C VAL A 73 4.42 6.70 -15.20
N TRP A 74 4.72 8.00 -15.13
CA TRP A 74 4.75 8.87 -16.29
C TRP A 74 5.85 8.47 -17.29
N LEU A 75 7.06 8.14 -16.81
CA LEU A 75 8.16 7.67 -17.67
C LEU A 75 7.83 6.36 -18.38
N ASP A 76 7.17 5.44 -17.69
CA ASP A 76 6.74 4.16 -18.27
C ASP A 76 5.62 4.39 -19.32
N GLU A 77 4.63 5.24 -19.01
CA GLU A 77 3.50 5.56 -19.91
C GLU A 77 3.93 6.35 -21.16
N THR A 78 4.95 7.21 -21.03
CA THR A 78 5.48 8.01 -22.15
C THR A 78 6.62 7.33 -22.90
N LEU A 79 6.93 6.07 -22.59
CA LEU A 79 8.01 5.26 -23.20
C LEU A 79 9.41 5.90 -23.10
N HIS A 80 9.61 6.82 -22.16
CA HIS A 80 10.91 7.46 -21.90
C HIS A 80 11.76 6.68 -20.88
N GLY A 81 11.24 5.60 -20.29
CA GLY A 81 11.90 4.82 -19.23
C GLY A 81 12.26 3.37 -19.61
N LYS A 82 13.52 3.13 -19.99
CA LYS A 82 14.18 1.83 -20.27
C LYS A 82 13.52 0.97 -21.38
N PRO A 83 14.32 0.23 -22.18
CA PRO A 83 13.76 -0.65 -23.21
C PRO A 83 12.74 -1.60 -22.60
N GLU A 84 11.66 -1.89 -23.34
CA GLU A 84 10.51 -2.76 -23.03
C GLU A 84 10.86 -4.07 -22.29
N GLN A 85 12.13 -4.46 -22.31
CA GLN A 85 12.73 -5.58 -21.58
C GLN A 85 12.48 -5.64 -20.07
N VAL A 86 12.21 -4.55 -19.33
CA VAL A 86 12.06 -4.67 -17.85
C VAL A 86 10.60 -4.78 -17.39
N LEU A 87 9.66 -4.18 -18.13
CA LEU A 87 8.22 -4.24 -17.83
C LEU A 87 7.57 -5.53 -18.37
N PHE A 88 8.08 -6.05 -19.49
CA PHE A 88 7.51 -7.22 -20.17
C PHE A 88 8.37 -8.49 -20.12
N ALA A 89 9.55 -8.48 -19.48
CA ALA A 89 10.35 -9.70 -19.34
C ALA A 89 9.59 -10.77 -18.58
N ARG A 90 9.15 -11.77 -19.35
CA ARG A 90 8.67 -13.07 -18.90
C ARG A 90 9.56 -13.62 -17.78
N ARG A 91 8.94 -13.74 -16.62
CA ARG A 91 8.87 -14.94 -15.78
C ARG A 91 10.22 -15.54 -15.36
N VAL A 92 10.73 -15.09 -14.21
CA VAL A 92 11.22 -16.07 -13.23
C VAL A 92 9.97 -16.60 -12.52
N PRO A 93 9.58 -17.88 -12.68
CA PRO A 93 8.51 -18.47 -11.89
C PRO A 93 8.89 -18.33 -10.43
N MET A 94 8.09 -17.59 -9.66
CA MET A 94 8.36 -17.36 -8.25
C MET A 94 8.38 -18.68 -7.46
N ASP A 95 7.83 -19.76 -8.02
CA ASP A 95 7.86 -21.12 -7.48
C ASP A 95 9.29 -21.67 -7.31
N THR A 96 10.28 -21.10 -8.01
CA THR A 96 11.69 -21.52 -7.93
C THR A 96 12.55 -20.65 -7.01
N ARG A 97 12.05 -19.50 -6.56
CA ARG A 97 12.77 -18.62 -5.63
C ARG A 97 12.24 -18.84 -4.21
N LYS A 98 13.14 -19.09 -3.26
CA LYS A 98 12.81 -18.95 -1.84
C LYS A 98 12.39 -17.49 -1.62
N PRO A 99 11.15 -17.21 -1.16
CA PRO A 99 10.73 -15.84 -0.88
C PRO A 99 11.75 -15.24 0.09
N ARG A 100 12.29 -14.06 -0.25
CA ARG A 100 13.28 -13.39 0.60
C ARG A 100 12.61 -12.93 1.89
N THR A 101 12.56 -13.87 2.84
CA THR A 101 12.28 -13.71 4.27
C THR A 101 10.95 -13.05 4.63
N ARG A 102 9.91 -13.88 4.73
CA ARG A 102 8.63 -13.56 5.39
C ARG A 102 8.79 -12.95 6.80
N TRP A 103 9.86 -13.29 7.54
CA TRP A 103 10.15 -12.73 8.87
C TRP A 103 10.36 -11.20 8.86
N ARG A 104 11.08 -10.67 7.84
CA ARG A 104 11.26 -9.22 7.68
C ARG A 104 9.95 -8.56 7.29
N LEU A 105 9.18 -9.19 6.41
CA LEU A 105 7.87 -8.71 5.97
C LEU A 105 6.90 -8.56 7.15
N TYR A 106 6.81 -9.56 8.03
CA TYR A 106 6.05 -9.41 9.27
C TYR A 106 6.60 -8.27 10.12
N SER A 107 7.91 -8.19 10.36
CA SER A 107 8.46 -7.08 11.17
C SER A 107 8.11 -5.69 10.61
N ILE A 108 8.10 -5.51 9.28
CA ILE A 108 7.75 -4.25 8.61
C ILE A 108 6.25 -3.98 8.71
N LEU A 109 5.40 -4.96 8.37
CA LEU A 109 3.94 -4.80 8.40
C LEU A 109 3.35 -4.77 9.82
N TRP A 110 4.09 -5.27 10.81
CA TRP A 110 3.74 -5.17 12.23
C TRP A 110 4.08 -3.81 12.82
N LYS A 111 5.05 -3.04 12.27
CA LYS A 111 5.37 -1.68 12.74
C LYS A 111 4.12 -0.81 12.90
N PRO A 112 3.16 -0.76 11.96
CA PRO A 112 1.91 -0.04 12.16
C PRO A 112 1.19 -0.37 13.48
N PHE A 113 1.13 -1.63 13.89
CA PHE A 113 0.40 -2.07 15.09
C PHE A 113 1.10 -1.67 16.41
N TRP A 114 2.41 -1.45 16.37
CA TRP A 114 3.21 -1.01 17.53
C TRP A 114 3.52 0.49 17.50
N SER A 115 3.59 1.07 16.31
CA SER A 115 3.60 2.51 16.12
C SER A 115 2.28 3.04 16.62
N ARG A 116 2.29 4.19 17.27
CA ARG A 116 1.09 4.90 17.75
C ARG A 116 0.24 5.39 16.57
N LEU A 117 -0.25 4.48 15.70
CA LEU A 117 -1.44 4.73 14.91
C LEU A 117 -2.41 5.42 15.84
N PRO A 118 -3.04 6.54 15.44
CA PRO A 118 -3.91 7.29 16.33
C PRO A 118 -4.86 6.27 16.93
N THR A 119 -4.64 5.93 18.21
CA THR A 119 -5.54 5.09 18.98
C THR A 119 -6.86 5.73 18.71
N ARG A 120 -7.79 5.01 18.04
CA ARG A 120 -9.15 5.48 17.82
C ARG A 120 -9.50 6.17 19.13
N LYS A 121 -9.60 7.51 19.15
CA LYS A 121 -9.98 8.21 20.38
C LYS A 121 -11.21 7.44 20.80
N HIS A 122 -11.14 6.72 21.92
CA HIS A 122 -12.26 5.90 22.36
C HIS A 122 -13.44 6.83 22.25
N TYR A 123 -14.36 6.50 21.34
CA TYR A 123 -15.50 7.36 21.09
C TYR A 123 -16.25 7.30 22.40
N LYS A 124 -16.01 8.28 23.29
CA LYS A 124 -16.82 8.43 24.48
C LYS A 124 -18.20 8.61 23.89
N PRO A 125 -19.14 7.66 24.07
CA PRO A 125 -20.49 7.90 23.60
C PRO A 125 -20.86 9.24 24.21
N ARG A 126 -21.14 10.24 23.36
CA ARG A 126 -21.79 11.45 23.84
C ARG A 126 -23.01 10.92 24.57
N LYS A 127 -23.03 11.08 25.90
CA LYS A 127 -24.29 10.98 26.63
C LYS A 127 -25.16 12.03 25.93
N PHE A 128 -26.06 11.57 25.07
CA PHE A 128 -27.20 12.37 24.71
C PHE A 128 -27.89 12.61 26.05
N LEU A 129 -27.62 13.78 26.64
CA LEU A 129 -28.50 14.38 27.61
C LEU A 129 -29.79 14.63 26.85
N LEU A 130 -30.64 13.60 26.77
CA LEU A 130 -32.06 13.79 26.62
C LEU A 130 -32.50 14.50 27.90
N SER A 131 -32.35 15.82 27.92
CA SER A 131 -33.06 16.66 28.88
C SER A 131 -34.53 16.45 28.59
N ARG A 132 -35.16 15.60 29.42
CA ARG A 132 -36.60 15.30 29.38
C ARG A 132 -37.47 16.47 29.87
N ASP A 133 -36.92 17.68 29.98
CA ASP A 133 -37.56 18.82 30.67
C ASP A 133 -38.09 19.92 29.74
N LYS A 134 -38.34 19.64 28.46
CA LYS A 134 -38.95 20.63 27.54
C LYS A 134 -40.04 20.06 26.64
N ILE A 135 -40.92 19.21 27.16
CA ILE A 135 -42.22 18.93 26.53
C ILE A 135 -43.34 19.05 27.58
N GLU A 136 -43.36 20.16 28.33
CA GLU A 136 -44.58 20.62 29.01
C GLU A 136 -44.52 22.16 29.06
N LYS A 137 -45.09 22.79 28.02
CA LYS A 137 -45.67 24.16 27.98
C LYS A 137 -45.82 24.61 26.54
N THR A 138 -46.71 23.95 25.82
CA THR A 138 -47.49 24.58 24.74
C THR A 138 -48.83 23.86 24.69
N VAL A 139 -49.72 24.28 25.58
CA VAL A 139 -51.17 24.26 25.42
C VAL A 139 -51.61 25.70 25.65
#